data_AF-A0A0K1Q425-F1
#
_entry.id   AF-A0A0K1Q425-F1
#
_cell.length_a   1.000
_cell.length_b   1.000
_cell.length_c   1.000
_cell.angle_alpha   90.00
_cell.angle_beta   90.00
_cell.angle_gamma   90.00
#
_symmetry.space_group_name_H-M   'P 1'
#
loop_
_entity.id
_entity.type
_entity.pdbx_description
1 polymer ?
#
loop_
_entity_poly.entity_id
_entity_poly.type
_entity_poly.pdbx_seq_one_letter_code
_entity_poly.pdbx_strand_id
1 'polypeptide(L)'
;MAFIGVLGAAATGCATETEEEPVDDDSAAVLQSTPIADVDMKKIARPAGMPIPYQQPDSTGWFDEKGKCGPTAVANTLRLYWIDVTPEQADKDGAHWIIGTMGRQIAKYMQNYHPELGCTLEHPQDGATWLRKQLDTGHPVMVWFNTDGFTSHWVVAVGHRGTGDKEVAVVQSWGAYYEINFKKFVEAWRNVYGIRHPSVVCKDTTQLLKQ
;
A
#
# COMPACT_ATOMS: atom_id res chain seq x y z
N MET A 1 -54.08 7.33 -19.17
CA MET A 1 -54.66 6.31 -18.25
C MET A 1 -54.30 4.93 -18.78
N ALA A 2 -54.10 3.98 -17.88
CA ALA A 2 -53.27 2.78 -17.98
C ALA A 2 -53.83 1.56 -18.75
N PHE A 3 -52.95 0.56 -18.91
CA PHE A 3 -53.11 -0.93 -18.93
C PHE A 3 -52.51 -1.61 -20.18
N ILE A 4 -51.33 -2.24 -20.12
CA ILE A 4 -50.95 -3.63 -19.72
C ILE A 4 -51.43 -4.74 -20.68
N GLY A 5 -50.47 -5.60 -21.10
CA GLY A 5 -50.67 -6.95 -21.68
C GLY A 5 -49.52 -7.32 -22.65
N VAL A 6 -48.34 -7.78 -22.20
CA VAL A 6 -47.88 -9.15 -21.82
C VAL A 6 -47.87 -10.20 -22.97
N LEU A 7 -46.80 -11.02 -22.97
CA LEU A 7 -46.46 -12.23 -23.75
C LEU A 7 -45.65 -11.97 -25.04
N GLY A 8 -44.59 -12.70 -25.36
CA GLY A 8 -43.99 -13.92 -24.79
C GLY A 8 -42.84 -14.35 -25.71
N ALA A 9 -41.86 -15.04 -25.15
CA ALA A 9 -40.57 -15.38 -25.74
C ALA A 9 -40.60 -16.28 -26.99
N ALA A 10 -39.55 -16.17 -27.83
CA ALA A 10 -38.88 -17.32 -28.42
C ALA A 10 -37.49 -16.90 -28.94
N ALA A 11 -36.45 -17.37 -28.25
CA ALA A 11 -35.11 -17.43 -28.80
C ALA A 11 -35.01 -18.67 -29.71
N THR A 12 -34.49 -18.50 -30.92
CA THR A 12 -33.79 -19.55 -31.67
C THR A 12 -32.67 -18.86 -32.44
N GLY A 13 -31.43 -19.14 -32.06
CA GLY A 13 -30.25 -18.62 -32.72
C GLY A 13 -29.96 -19.30 -34.06
N CYS A 14 -29.06 -18.68 -34.81
CA CYS A 14 -28.07 -19.37 -35.62
C CYS A 14 -26.79 -18.56 -35.54
N ALA A 15 -25.74 -19.23 -35.06
CA ALA A 15 -24.39 -18.75 -35.00
C ALA A 15 -23.82 -18.51 -36.40
N THR A 16 -22.97 -17.50 -36.52
CA THR A 16 -21.95 -17.45 -37.56
C THR A 16 -20.65 -17.01 -36.90
N GLU A 17 -19.65 -17.85 -37.09
CA GLU A 17 -18.30 -17.82 -36.53
C GLU A 17 -17.67 -16.46 -36.82
N THR A 18 -17.38 -15.72 -35.75
CA THR A 18 -16.49 -14.56 -35.83
C THR A 18 -15.11 -15.10 -35.57
N GLU A 19 -14.24 -14.93 -36.56
CA GLU A 19 -12.82 -15.28 -36.53
C GLU A 19 -12.22 -14.87 -35.19
N GLU A 20 -11.62 -15.83 -34.50
CA GLU A 20 -10.83 -15.58 -33.29
C GLU A 20 -9.70 -14.63 -33.66
N GLU A 21 -9.84 -13.36 -33.29
CA GLU A 21 -8.68 -12.50 -33.17
C GLU A 21 -7.73 -13.16 -32.18
N PRO A 22 -6.41 -13.24 -32.50
CA PRO A 22 -5.45 -13.78 -31.56
C PRO A 22 -5.53 -12.93 -30.29
N VAL A 23 -6.01 -13.55 -29.22
CA VAL A 23 -5.90 -12.98 -27.88
C VAL A 23 -4.40 -12.85 -27.65
N ASP A 24 -3.94 -11.60 -27.64
CA ASP A 24 -2.58 -11.24 -27.30
C ASP A 24 -2.35 -11.66 -25.84
N ASP A 25 -1.88 -12.90 -25.66
CA ASP A 25 -1.59 -13.56 -24.39
C ASP A 25 -0.28 -13.02 -23.77
N ASP A 26 -0.11 -11.70 -23.82
CA ASP A 26 1.02 -10.98 -23.22
C ASP A 26 0.61 -10.24 -21.93
N SER A 27 -0.66 -10.30 -21.51
CA SER A 27 -1.14 -9.60 -20.31
C SER A 27 -0.92 -10.36 -18.99
N ALA A 28 -0.65 -11.67 -19.02
CA ALA A 28 -0.41 -12.47 -17.82
C ALA A 28 1.09 -12.61 -17.46
N ALA A 29 2.00 -12.38 -18.40
CA ALA A 29 3.45 -12.38 -18.14
C ALA A 29 3.93 -11.09 -17.43
N VAL A 30 3.09 -10.07 -17.33
CA VAL A 30 3.52 -8.70 -17.03
C VAL A 30 2.88 -8.22 -15.74
N LEU A 31 3.60 -8.40 -14.62
CA LEU A 31 3.58 -7.64 -13.36
C LEU A 31 4.17 -8.52 -12.22
N GLN A 32 5.23 -9.30 -12.45
CA GLN A 32 5.92 -9.94 -11.34
C GLN A 32 6.77 -8.90 -10.59
N SER A 33 6.56 -8.79 -9.28
CA SER A 33 7.42 -8.04 -8.38
C SER A 33 8.57 -8.92 -7.90
N THR A 34 9.74 -8.33 -7.64
CA THR A 34 10.81 -9.03 -6.91
C THR A 34 10.69 -8.71 -5.41
N PRO A 35 10.49 -9.70 -4.51
CA PRO A 35 10.36 -9.44 -3.09
C PRO A 35 11.61 -8.80 -2.47
N ILE A 36 11.41 -8.06 -1.37
CA ILE A 36 12.49 -7.55 -0.52
C ILE A 36 12.76 -8.53 0.61
N ALA A 37 14.01 -8.97 0.74
CA ALA A 37 14.46 -9.72 1.90
C ALA A 37 14.83 -8.78 3.07
N ASP A 38 14.77 -9.27 4.30
CA ASP A 38 15.16 -8.49 5.51
C ASP A 38 16.58 -7.90 5.41
N VAL A 39 17.50 -8.62 4.76
CA VAL A 39 18.89 -8.16 4.54
C VAL A 39 18.99 -6.92 3.65
N ASP A 40 17.97 -6.64 2.84
CA ASP A 40 17.88 -5.45 2.01
C ASP A 40 17.30 -4.24 2.77
N MET A 41 16.78 -4.45 3.99
CA MET A 41 16.29 -3.40 4.88
C MET A 41 17.35 -3.04 5.93
N LYS A 42 18.15 -2.02 5.62
CA LYS A 42 19.21 -1.58 6.53
C LYS A 42 18.63 -0.67 7.61
N LYS A 43 18.59 -1.15 8.86
CA LYS A 43 18.20 -0.33 10.02
C LYS A 43 19.13 0.87 10.15
N ILE A 44 18.57 2.04 10.39
CA ILE A 44 19.30 3.31 10.60
C ILE A 44 18.90 3.97 11.92
N ALA A 45 19.72 4.94 12.34
CA ALA A 45 19.36 5.82 13.44
C ALA A 45 18.12 6.64 13.07
N ARG A 46 17.29 6.95 14.09
CA ARG A 46 16.14 7.85 13.93
C ARG A 46 16.62 9.20 13.41
N PRO A 47 16.10 9.68 12.27
CA PRO A 47 16.41 11.02 11.79
C PRO A 47 15.97 12.11 12.77
N ALA A 48 16.70 13.23 12.79
CA ALA A 48 16.40 14.35 13.68
C ALA A 48 14.99 14.90 13.44
N GLY A 49 14.26 15.21 14.53
CA GLY A 49 12.91 15.78 14.46
C GLY A 49 11.80 14.78 14.13
N MET A 50 12.12 13.53 13.81
CA MET A 50 11.10 12.51 13.50
C MET A 50 10.65 11.74 14.75
N PRO A 51 9.38 11.29 14.84
CA PRO A 51 8.89 10.53 15.99
C PRO A 51 9.54 9.15 16.10
N ILE A 52 9.45 8.52 17.27
CA ILE A 52 9.79 7.08 17.40
C ILE A 52 8.64 6.27 16.78
N PRO A 53 8.89 5.41 15.77
CA PRO A 53 7.87 4.55 15.19
C PRO A 53 7.40 3.54 16.23
N TYR A 54 6.14 3.14 16.16
CA TYR A 54 5.62 2.04 16.96
C TYR A 54 6.26 0.72 16.56
N GLN A 55 6.48 -0.13 17.57
CA GLN A 55 6.68 -1.54 17.33
C GLN A 55 5.38 -2.14 16.83
N GLN A 56 5.51 -3.10 15.92
CA GLN A 56 4.37 -3.89 15.48
C GLN A 56 4.00 -4.86 16.61
N PRO A 57 2.74 -4.90 17.07
CA PRO A 57 2.32 -5.92 18.01
C PRO A 57 2.34 -7.30 17.34
N ASP A 58 2.59 -8.32 18.14
CA ASP A 58 2.48 -9.72 17.72
C ASP A 58 1.06 -9.99 17.18
N SER A 59 0.95 -10.77 16.10
CA SER A 59 -0.38 -11.22 15.66
C SER A 59 -0.87 -12.29 16.62
N THR A 60 -2.13 -12.18 17.02
CA THR A 60 -2.88 -13.30 17.60
C THR A 60 -3.45 -14.22 16.51
N GLY A 61 -3.02 -14.03 15.26
CA GLY A 61 -3.70 -14.46 14.05
C GLY A 61 -3.88 -15.96 13.90
N TRP A 62 -4.98 -16.30 13.26
CA TRP A 62 -5.28 -17.63 12.75
C TRP A 62 -4.56 -17.73 11.39
N PHE A 63 -3.88 -18.84 11.08
CA PHE A 63 -3.07 -19.03 9.84
C PHE A 63 -1.68 -18.35 9.79
N ASP A 64 -0.90 -18.41 10.87
CA ASP A 64 0.53 -18.03 10.89
C ASP A 64 0.86 -16.56 10.51
N GLU A 65 -0.12 -15.63 10.63
CA GLU A 65 0.11 -14.21 10.37
C GLU A 65 1.27 -13.65 11.22
N LYS A 66 2.28 -13.05 10.58
CA LYS A 66 3.48 -12.52 11.25
C LYS A 66 3.33 -11.08 11.78
N GLY A 67 2.14 -10.69 12.21
CA GLY A 67 1.87 -9.45 12.95
C GLY A 67 1.07 -8.39 12.20
N LYS A 68 0.74 -7.29 12.89
CA LYS A 68 -0.23 -6.27 12.46
C LYS A 68 0.42 -5.11 11.69
N CYS A 69 1.04 -5.40 10.55
CA CYS A 69 1.81 -4.40 9.78
C CYS A 69 0.94 -3.23 9.28
N GLY A 70 -0.29 -3.50 8.83
CA GLY A 70 -1.24 -2.48 8.36
C GLY A 70 -1.63 -1.46 9.43
N PRO A 71 -2.19 -1.89 10.59
CA PRO A 71 -2.47 -0.99 11.71
C PRO A 71 -1.23 -0.24 12.22
N THR A 72 -0.07 -0.89 12.19
CA THR A 72 1.20 -0.24 12.56
C THR A 72 1.57 0.87 11.58
N ALA A 73 1.38 0.66 10.27
CA ALA A 73 1.60 1.70 9.26
C ALA A 73 0.62 2.87 9.40
N VAL A 74 -0.65 2.59 9.73
CA VAL A 74 -1.65 3.62 10.08
C VAL A 74 -1.20 4.44 11.28
N ALA A 75 -0.89 3.79 12.40
CA ALA A 75 -0.45 4.43 13.63
C ALA A 75 0.82 5.28 13.42
N ASN A 76 1.80 4.76 12.69
CA ASN A 76 3.02 5.48 12.34
C ASN A 76 2.73 6.71 11.46
N THR A 77 1.82 6.59 10.50
CA THR A 77 1.40 7.72 9.67
C THR A 77 0.72 8.80 10.51
N LEU A 78 -0.24 8.44 11.37
CA LEU A 78 -0.90 9.39 12.28
C LEU A 78 0.08 10.07 13.23
N ARG A 79 1.07 9.33 13.72
CA ARG A 79 2.13 9.88 14.57
C ARG A 79 2.98 10.93 13.86
N LEU A 80 3.16 10.83 12.55
CA LEU A 80 3.80 11.89 11.74
C LEU A 80 2.94 13.15 11.65
N TYR A 81 1.62 13.04 11.79
CA TYR A 81 0.70 14.17 11.91
C TYR A 81 0.44 14.61 13.36
N TRP A 82 1.24 14.13 14.31
CA TRP A 82 1.09 14.41 15.74
C TRP A 82 -0.25 13.94 16.34
N ILE A 83 -0.86 12.93 15.71
CA ILE A 83 -2.05 12.24 16.20
C ILE A 83 -1.61 10.94 16.86
N ASP A 84 -1.90 10.79 18.16
CA ASP A 84 -1.48 9.64 18.95
C ASP A 84 -2.55 8.53 18.92
N VAL A 85 -2.36 7.58 18.01
CA VAL A 85 -3.16 6.36 17.89
C VAL A 85 -2.21 5.18 17.86
N THR A 86 -2.39 4.21 18.76
CA THR A 86 -1.53 3.02 18.80
C THR A 86 -1.93 1.99 17.74
N PRO A 87 -1.04 1.08 17.32
CA PRO A 87 -1.38 -0.01 16.42
C PRO A 87 -2.57 -0.85 16.90
N GLU A 88 -2.69 -1.11 18.20
CA GLU A 88 -3.80 -1.86 18.80
C GLU A 88 -5.13 -1.13 18.70
N GLN A 89 -5.11 0.20 18.87
CA GLN A 89 -6.32 1.01 18.71
C GLN A 89 -6.77 1.03 17.25
N ALA A 90 -5.85 1.27 16.31
CA ALA A 90 -6.15 1.24 14.87
C ALA A 90 -6.68 -0.14 14.43
N ASP A 91 -6.10 -1.23 14.94
CA ASP A 91 -6.56 -2.60 14.70
C ASP A 91 -7.99 -2.82 15.21
N LYS A 92 -8.26 -2.46 16.47
CA LYS A 92 -9.58 -2.58 17.10
C LYS A 92 -10.66 -1.78 16.36
N ASP A 93 -10.29 -0.63 15.82
CA ASP A 93 -11.17 0.27 15.08
C ASP A 93 -11.35 -0.15 13.60
N GLY A 94 -10.76 -1.27 13.19
CA GLY A 94 -11.02 -1.91 11.90
C GLY A 94 -10.04 -1.58 10.78
N ALA A 95 -8.81 -1.15 11.11
CA ALA A 95 -7.74 -1.05 10.13
C ALA A 95 -7.23 -2.44 9.65
N HIS A 96 -7.49 -3.51 10.40
CA HIS A 96 -7.09 -4.89 10.10
C HIS A 96 -8.30 -5.78 9.76
N TRP A 97 -8.06 -6.87 9.03
CA TRP A 97 -9.04 -7.92 8.75
C TRP A 97 -8.49 -9.32 9.04
N ILE A 98 -9.35 -10.34 9.00
CA ILE A 98 -9.06 -11.73 9.42
C ILE A 98 -7.81 -12.36 8.76
N ILE A 99 -7.44 -11.90 7.56
CA ILE A 99 -6.34 -12.47 6.75
C ILE A 99 -5.25 -11.43 6.42
N GLY A 100 -5.21 -10.32 7.14
CA GLY A 100 -4.30 -9.21 6.92
C GLY A 100 -4.99 -7.89 6.60
N THR A 101 -4.22 -6.91 6.13
CA THR A 101 -4.71 -5.55 5.86
C THR A 101 -4.60 -5.18 4.39
N MET A 102 -5.75 -4.89 3.78
CA MET A 102 -5.86 -4.38 2.41
C MET A 102 -5.80 -2.85 2.39
N GLY A 103 -5.29 -2.27 1.29
CA GLY A 103 -5.22 -0.81 1.15
C GLY A 103 -6.57 -0.09 1.26
N ARG A 104 -7.67 -0.73 0.79
CA ARG A 104 -9.03 -0.19 0.95
C ARG A 104 -9.46 -0.10 2.42
N GLN A 105 -9.02 -1.02 3.26
CA GLN A 105 -9.36 -1.00 4.69
C GLN A 105 -8.65 0.14 5.41
N ILE A 106 -7.35 0.32 5.13
CA ILE A 106 -6.59 1.49 5.60
C ILE A 106 -7.26 2.79 5.13
N ALA A 107 -7.56 2.93 3.84
CA ALA A 107 -8.19 4.13 3.32
C ALA A 107 -9.56 4.41 3.96
N LYS A 108 -10.39 3.38 4.13
CA LYS A 108 -11.69 3.50 4.80
C LYS A 108 -11.54 3.88 6.27
N TYR A 109 -10.56 3.30 6.97
CA TYR A 109 -10.24 3.67 8.35
C TYR A 109 -9.87 5.16 8.43
N MET A 110 -8.93 5.62 7.60
CA MET A 110 -8.52 7.02 7.57
C MET A 110 -9.69 7.95 7.24
N GLN A 111 -10.57 7.59 6.30
CA GLN A 111 -11.74 8.39 5.95
C GLN A 111 -12.80 8.47 7.07
N ASN A 112 -12.92 7.43 7.88
CA ASN A 112 -13.91 7.39 8.95
C ASN A 112 -13.43 8.12 10.22
N TYR A 113 -12.16 7.96 10.58
CA TYR A 113 -11.61 8.43 11.85
C TYR A 113 -10.79 9.72 11.72
N HIS A 114 -10.19 9.95 10.55
CA HIS A 114 -9.34 11.10 10.26
C HIS A 114 -9.65 11.74 8.89
N PRO A 115 -10.93 12.07 8.60
CA PRO A 115 -11.33 12.64 7.30
C PRO A 115 -10.61 13.94 6.97
N GLU A 116 -10.17 14.70 7.98
CA GLU A 116 -9.42 15.94 7.85
C GLU A 116 -8.12 15.77 7.06
N LEU A 117 -7.46 14.61 7.16
CA LEU A 117 -6.21 14.33 6.46
C LEU A 117 -6.43 14.01 4.96
N GLY A 118 -7.67 13.76 4.55
CA GLY A 118 -8.05 13.56 3.16
C GLY A 118 -7.39 12.35 2.47
N CYS A 119 -7.09 11.28 3.21
CA CYS A 119 -6.31 10.16 2.68
C CYS A 119 -7.05 9.31 1.65
N THR A 120 -6.31 8.88 0.63
CA THR A 120 -6.82 8.12 -0.53
C THR A 120 -5.96 6.88 -0.79
N LEU A 121 -6.62 5.84 -1.31
CA LEU A 121 -5.95 4.69 -1.90
C LEU A 121 -5.53 5.05 -3.33
N GLU A 122 -4.26 4.92 -3.62
CA GLU A 122 -3.64 5.26 -4.90
C GLU A 122 -2.98 4.03 -5.54
N HIS A 123 -2.97 4.03 -6.88
CA HIS A 123 -2.40 2.98 -7.72
C HIS A 123 -1.61 3.60 -8.89
N PRO A 124 -0.49 4.30 -8.62
CA PRO A 124 0.25 5.02 -9.64
C PRO A 124 0.77 4.08 -10.72
N GLN A 125 0.78 4.54 -11.98
CA GLN A 125 1.36 3.79 -13.09
C GLN A 125 2.90 3.83 -13.04
N ASP A 126 3.47 5.02 -12.80
CA ASP A 126 4.89 5.21 -12.54
C ASP A 126 5.12 5.37 -11.03
N GLY A 127 5.30 4.24 -10.34
CA GLY A 127 5.50 4.23 -8.89
C GLY A 127 6.74 5.03 -8.46
N ALA A 128 7.84 4.95 -9.20
CA ALA A 128 9.08 5.62 -8.83
C ALA A 128 8.94 7.15 -8.86
N THR A 129 8.46 7.69 -9.97
CA THR A 129 8.26 9.15 -10.12
C THR A 129 7.20 9.66 -9.16
N TRP A 130 6.09 8.92 -9.01
CA TRP A 130 5.02 9.31 -8.10
C TRP A 130 5.49 9.33 -6.65
N LEU A 131 6.21 8.29 -6.19
CA LEU A 131 6.65 8.20 -4.80
C LEU A 131 7.64 9.31 -4.46
N ARG A 132 8.63 9.57 -5.33
CA ARG A 132 9.54 10.71 -5.13
C ARG A 132 8.78 12.01 -4.98
N LYS A 133 7.84 12.27 -5.89
CA LYS A 133 7.02 13.49 -5.85
C LYS A 133 6.29 13.64 -4.51
N GLN A 134 5.63 12.58 -4.02
CA GLN A 134 4.92 12.64 -2.73
C GLN A 134 5.87 12.96 -1.58
N LEU A 135 7.02 12.28 -1.54
CA LEU A 135 8.00 12.45 -0.48
C LEU A 135 8.67 13.84 -0.53
N ASP A 136 9.01 14.33 -1.73
CA ASP A 136 9.60 15.66 -1.94
C ASP A 136 8.63 16.79 -1.57
N THR A 137 7.32 16.58 -1.70
CA THR A 137 6.29 17.55 -1.30
C THR A 137 5.78 17.36 0.13
N GLY A 138 6.39 16.47 0.91
CA GLY A 138 6.08 16.35 2.34
C GLY A 138 4.93 15.41 2.69
N HIS A 139 4.51 14.52 1.80
CA HIS A 139 3.47 13.52 2.08
C HIS A 139 4.11 12.16 2.43
N PRO A 140 3.99 11.68 3.68
CA PRO A 140 4.29 10.29 3.99
C PRO A 140 3.37 9.37 3.19
N VAL A 141 3.91 8.24 2.74
CA VAL A 141 3.17 7.27 1.93
C VAL A 141 3.19 5.92 2.62
N MET A 142 2.02 5.38 2.93
CA MET A 142 1.90 3.97 3.30
C MET A 142 2.05 3.13 2.02
N VAL A 143 3.05 2.25 2.01
CA VAL A 143 3.40 1.43 0.85
C VAL A 143 3.28 -0.05 1.24
N TRP A 144 2.58 -0.81 0.42
CA TRP A 144 2.47 -2.26 0.57
C TRP A 144 3.36 -2.94 -0.46
N PHE A 145 4.29 -3.79 -0.02
CA PHE A 145 5.23 -4.47 -0.92
C PHE A 145 5.41 -5.95 -0.53
N ASN A 146 5.93 -6.76 -1.45
CA ASN A 146 6.16 -8.17 -1.20
C ASN A 146 7.47 -8.43 -0.46
N THR A 147 7.42 -9.25 0.60
CA THR A 147 8.59 -9.64 1.41
C THR A 147 9.07 -11.06 1.10
N ASP A 148 8.19 -11.91 0.57
CA ASP A 148 8.56 -13.18 -0.08
C ASP A 148 7.51 -13.54 -1.16
N GLY A 149 7.48 -14.80 -1.61
CA GLY A 149 6.53 -15.25 -2.64
C GLY A 149 5.07 -15.37 -2.17
N PHE A 150 4.81 -15.33 -0.87
CA PHE A 150 3.49 -15.52 -0.27
C PHE A 150 3.11 -14.44 0.75
N THR A 151 4.07 -13.64 1.24
CA THR A 151 3.89 -12.61 2.25
C THR A 151 4.16 -11.22 1.71
N SER A 152 3.51 -10.25 2.33
CA SER A 152 3.61 -8.84 1.99
C SER A 152 3.58 -8.01 3.27
N HIS A 153 4.08 -6.77 3.18
CA HIS A 153 4.30 -5.94 4.35
C HIS A 153 3.96 -4.47 4.07
N TRP A 154 3.38 -3.81 5.08
CA TRP A 154 3.10 -2.38 5.04
C TRP A 154 4.19 -1.60 5.77
N VAL A 155 4.66 -0.52 5.13
CA VAL A 155 5.59 0.45 5.71
C VAL A 155 5.12 1.88 5.45
N VAL A 156 5.68 2.85 6.16
CA VAL A 156 5.47 4.28 5.85
C VAL A 156 6.76 4.85 5.28
N ALA A 157 6.78 5.19 3.99
CA ALA A 157 7.86 5.95 3.39
C ALA A 157 7.80 7.40 3.85
N VAL A 158 8.92 7.93 4.33
CA VAL A 158 9.03 9.26 4.96
C VAL A 158 10.12 10.14 4.34
N GLY A 159 10.78 9.65 3.30
CA GLY A 159 11.77 10.38 2.53
C GLY A 159 12.54 9.47 1.60
N HIS A 160 13.37 10.08 0.76
CA HIS A 160 14.37 9.39 -0.04
C HIS A 160 15.65 10.22 -0.05
N ARG A 161 16.79 9.57 -0.33
CA ARG A 161 18.09 10.25 -0.43
C ARG A 161 19.02 9.55 -1.40
N GLY A 162 20.00 10.29 -1.90
CA GLY A 162 20.88 9.82 -2.97
C GLY A 162 20.19 9.90 -4.34
N THR A 163 20.85 9.35 -5.36
CA THR A 163 20.37 9.38 -6.74
C THR A 163 20.83 8.13 -7.51
N GLY A 164 20.09 7.75 -8.55
CA GLY A 164 20.44 6.61 -9.40
C GLY A 164 20.53 5.31 -8.61
N ASP A 165 21.56 4.51 -8.86
CA ASP A 165 21.72 3.20 -8.19
C ASP A 165 21.99 3.29 -6.68
N LYS A 166 22.38 4.47 -6.19
CA LYS A 166 22.62 4.74 -4.76
C LYS A 166 21.42 5.34 -4.05
N GLU A 167 20.32 5.57 -4.75
CA GLU A 167 19.11 6.11 -4.16
C GLU A 167 18.48 5.10 -3.20
N VAL A 168 18.01 5.59 -2.06
CA VAL A 168 17.33 4.80 -1.03
C VAL A 168 16.04 5.47 -0.59
N ALA A 169 15.01 4.66 -0.35
CA ALA A 169 13.83 5.07 0.38
C ALA A 169 14.10 4.94 1.88
N VAL A 170 13.67 5.92 2.66
CA VAL A 170 13.66 5.84 4.12
C VAL A 170 12.25 5.52 4.58
N VAL A 171 12.09 4.42 5.32
CA VAL A 171 10.78 3.93 5.76
C VAL A 171 10.72 3.72 7.27
N GLN A 172 9.53 3.88 7.84
CA GLN A 172 9.19 3.42 9.19
C GLN A 172 8.58 2.02 9.11
N SER A 173 9.14 1.09 9.89
CA SER A 173 8.68 -0.29 10.05
C SER A 173 9.16 -0.82 11.41
N TRP A 174 8.53 -1.85 11.99
CA TRP A 174 9.02 -2.60 13.16
C TRP A 174 9.71 -1.77 14.27
N GLY A 175 9.14 -0.62 14.66
CA GLY A 175 9.68 0.25 15.71
C GLY A 175 10.99 0.97 15.38
N ALA A 176 11.38 1.04 14.10
CA ALA A 176 12.62 1.66 13.66
C ALA A 176 12.50 2.32 12.27
N TYR A 177 13.59 2.98 11.88
CA TYR A 177 13.78 3.49 10.54
C TYR A 177 14.70 2.57 9.76
N TYR A 178 14.40 2.40 8.48
CA TYR A 178 15.17 1.57 7.57
C TYR A 178 15.45 2.31 6.28
N GLU A 179 16.61 2.02 5.69
CA GLU A 179 16.90 2.33 4.30
C GLU A 179 16.71 1.10 3.44
N ILE A 180 16.08 1.31 2.29
CA ILE A 180 15.91 0.29 1.26
C ILE A 180 16.39 0.90 -0.05
N ASN A 181 17.16 0.16 -0.84
CA ASN A 181 17.50 0.61 -2.19
C ASN A 181 16.22 0.96 -2.97
N PHE A 182 16.13 2.17 -3.50
CA PHE A 182 14.88 2.73 -4.03
C PHE A 182 14.35 1.91 -5.21
N LYS A 183 15.25 1.47 -6.10
CA LYS A 183 14.89 0.61 -7.23
C LYS A 183 14.30 -0.72 -6.75
N LYS A 184 14.95 -1.40 -5.79
CA LYS A 184 14.42 -2.63 -5.20
C LYS A 184 13.05 -2.40 -4.54
N PHE A 185 12.88 -1.28 -3.84
CA PHE A 185 11.61 -0.93 -3.20
C PHE A 185 10.47 -0.75 -4.20
N VAL A 186 10.70 -0.01 -5.28
CA VAL A 186 9.71 0.17 -6.34
C VAL A 186 9.37 -1.15 -7.03
N GLU A 187 10.36 -2.03 -7.27
CA GLU A 187 10.12 -3.36 -7.86
C GLU A 187 9.27 -4.26 -6.96
N ALA A 188 9.53 -4.28 -5.65
CA ALA A 188 8.77 -5.09 -4.68
C ALA A 188 7.33 -4.59 -4.47
N TRP A 189 7.13 -3.27 -4.63
CA TRP A 189 5.83 -2.60 -4.54
C TRP A 189 5.03 -2.66 -5.87
N ARG A 190 5.67 -2.98 -7.00
CA ARG A 190 5.07 -2.91 -8.34
C ARG A 190 3.73 -3.63 -8.44
N ASN A 191 3.66 -4.83 -7.89
CA ASN A 191 2.45 -5.64 -7.89
C ASN A 191 2.36 -6.48 -6.62
N VAL A 192 1.34 -6.20 -5.81
CA VAL A 192 1.04 -6.99 -4.61
C VAL A 192 -0.32 -7.64 -4.78
N TYR A 193 -0.33 -8.97 -4.88
CA TYR A 193 -1.52 -9.79 -5.13
C TYR A 193 -2.41 -9.30 -6.31
N GLY A 194 -1.79 -8.90 -7.42
CA GLY A 194 -2.49 -8.41 -8.61
C GLY A 194 -2.82 -6.92 -8.59
N ILE A 195 -2.49 -6.21 -7.51
CA ILE A 195 -2.74 -4.78 -7.37
C ILE A 195 -1.45 -4.02 -7.69
N ARG A 196 -1.53 -3.12 -8.67
CA ARG A 196 -0.41 -2.25 -9.05
C ARG A 196 -0.16 -1.18 -7.99
N HIS A 197 1.08 -1.09 -7.53
CA HIS A 197 1.56 -0.03 -6.64
C HIS A 197 0.57 0.40 -5.54
N PRO A 198 0.02 -0.52 -4.73
CA PRO A 198 -0.96 -0.15 -3.71
C PRO A 198 -0.35 0.76 -2.66
N SER A 199 -0.90 1.96 -2.53
CA SER A 199 -0.43 2.96 -1.57
C SER A 199 -1.57 3.75 -0.96
N VAL A 200 -1.40 4.18 0.29
CA VAL A 200 -2.29 5.16 0.90
C VAL A 200 -1.49 6.42 1.21
N VAL A 201 -1.98 7.56 0.75
CA VAL A 201 -1.35 8.88 0.95
C VAL A 201 -2.41 9.85 1.45
N CYS A 202 -2.01 10.79 2.29
CA CYS A 202 -2.87 11.86 2.80
C CYS A 202 -2.60 13.16 2.06
N LYS A 203 -3.62 14.02 1.94
CA LYS A 203 -3.50 15.32 1.26
C LYS A 203 -2.69 16.31 2.07
N ASP A 204 -2.76 16.21 3.39
CA ASP A 204 -1.97 17.06 4.26
C ASP A 204 -0.48 16.71 4.14
N THR A 205 0.36 17.72 4.27
CA THR A 205 1.81 17.57 4.36
C THR A 205 2.22 17.50 5.83
N THR A 206 3.31 16.82 6.13
CA THR A 206 3.95 16.90 7.43
C THR A 206 5.45 17.12 7.30
N GLN A 207 6.13 17.32 8.42
CA GLN A 207 7.58 17.38 8.46
C GLN A 207 8.16 16.01 8.10
N LEU A 208 8.73 15.94 6.89
CA LEU A 208 9.49 14.78 6.40
C LEU A 208 11.00 15.06 6.41
N LEU A 209 11.75 14.03 6.01
CA LEU A 209 13.18 14.17 5.72
C LEU A 209 13.36 15.09 4.51
N LYS A 210 13.92 16.27 4.74
CA LYS A 210 14.38 17.15 3.65
C LYS A 210 15.71 16.61 3.13
N GLN A 211 15.88 16.60 1.80
CA GLN A 211 17.13 16.24 1.13
C GLN A 211 18.30 17.10 1.62
#